data_AF-A0A9Q0TLW2-F1
#
_entry.id   AF-A0A9Q0TLW2-F1
#
_cell.length_a   1.000
_cell.length_b   1.000
_cell.length_c   1.000
_cell.angle_alpha   90.00
_cell.angle_beta   90.00
_cell.angle_gamma   90.00
#
_symmetry.space_group_name_H-M   'P 1'
#
loop_
_entity.id
_entity.type
_entity.pdbx_description
1 polymer ?
#
loop_
_entity_poly.entity_id
_entity_poly.type
_entity_poly.pdbx_seq_one_letter_code
_entity_poly.pdbx_strand_id
1 'polypeptide(L)'
;MTIGFLRFSSLPTASLLDTRSSPSPESGIVIGTARSSPSPELFTIPEKFKLSVVICQSKAESIVFMTLLSLLILLFLNACELLLRILKPCVQPPIEQRTVLTSYCGLNKHSVAAMDPFSSTNVALKVTGEGVISWENVAVKRIRTEEEQEIANSKPSLIWKKTGGWTAASILLANQCLATLAFFGVGVNLVLFLTRVLGQSNADAANNVSKWTGTVYLCSLIGAFLSDSYWGRYLTCAIFQLIFVSGLGLVSVSSWFFLARPDGCGDGALTCVPATSMGVVIFYLAIYLVAFGYGGYQPSIVTFGADQFDESKPKERNAKAAFFCYFYFALNFGSLFSNTFLVYFEDRGKWTLGFLLSLGSAVMALVSFFFGTPGYTYVKPCGNPLPRVAQVFVAAARKWDVIPVKADELYELEGPESAIKGSRKIFHSDEFEFLDKAATVTEDDLSERKNPWRLCTITQVEEAKCVLKMLPVWLCTIIYSVVFTQMASLFVEQGDVMHSYIGKFHLPAASMSAFDICSVLICTGIYRQILVPFAGRLSGNPKGLTELQRMGIGLIIGNASDACSRCY
;
A
#
# COMPACT_ATOMS: atom_id res chain seq x y z
N MET A 1 12.42 -34.41 29.08
CA MET A 1 13.28 -33.58 29.95
C MET A 1 12.43 -32.40 30.40
N THR A 2 11.84 -32.54 31.59
CA THR A 2 10.92 -31.61 32.23
C THR A 2 11.72 -30.46 32.86
N ILE A 3 11.11 -29.27 32.98
CA ILE A 3 11.39 -28.08 33.85
C ILE A 3 11.03 -26.84 33.01
N GLY A 4 10.21 -25.87 33.40
CA GLY A 4 9.49 -25.62 34.64
C GLY A 4 8.79 -24.26 34.51
N PHE A 5 7.53 -24.20 34.95
CA PHE A 5 6.73 -22.99 35.12
C PHE A 5 7.41 -22.01 36.09
N LEU A 6 7.55 -20.74 35.72
CA LEU A 6 7.81 -19.65 36.68
C LEU A 6 6.54 -18.84 36.91
N ARG A 7 6.03 -19.03 38.13
CA ARG A 7 4.92 -18.35 38.79
C ARG A 7 5.52 -17.10 39.47
N PHE A 8 5.05 -15.89 39.15
CA PHE A 8 5.39 -14.70 39.94
C PHE A 8 4.32 -14.44 40.99
N SER A 9 4.69 -14.73 42.23
CA SER A 9 3.98 -14.39 43.46
C SER A 9 4.45 -13.04 44.00
N SER A 10 3.48 -12.16 44.25
CA SER A 10 3.33 -11.22 45.40
C SER A 10 4.58 -10.78 46.20
N LEU A 11 4.75 -9.46 46.36
CA LEU A 11 5.58 -8.80 47.39
C LEU A 11 5.15 -7.31 47.53
N PRO A 12 5.41 -6.61 48.65
CA PRO A 12 4.59 -6.69 49.87
C PRO A 12 4.06 -5.33 50.37
N THR A 13 3.10 -5.41 51.29
CA THR A 13 2.58 -4.34 52.15
C THR A 13 3.66 -3.80 53.10
N ALA A 14 3.81 -2.47 53.20
CA ALA A 14 4.62 -1.83 54.25
C ALA A 14 3.70 -1.08 55.23
N SER A 15 3.84 -1.43 56.50
CA SER A 15 3.05 -0.98 57.66
C SER A 15 3.70 0.19 58.41
N LEU A 16 2.82 1.09 58.86
CA LEU A 16 2.86 2.05 59.97
C LEU A 16 4.07 2.02 60.94
N LEU A 17 4.55 3.23 61.26
CA LEU A 17 5.24 3.56 62.50
C LEU A 17 4.55 4.77 63.16
N ASP A 18 4.18 4.55 64.42
CA ASP A 18 3.37 5.38 65.30
C ASP A 18 4.29 6.02 66.36
N THR A 19 4.17 7.31 66.65
CA THR A 19 4.75 7.93 67.86
C THR A 19 3.81 8.98 68.47
N ARG A 20 3.50 8.76 69.76
CA ARG A 20 2.60 9.49 70.67
C ARG A 20 3.01 10.94 70.96
N SER A 21 2.04 11.84 71.18
CA SER A 21 1.76 12.47 72.51
C SER A 21 0.61 13.52 72.50
N SER A 22 -0.33 13.29 73.43
CA SER A 22 -1.57 13.93 73.99
C SER A 22 -1.61 15.47 74.27
N PRO A 23 -2.68 16.10 74.86
CA PRO A 23 -4.17 15.89 74.82
C PRO A 23 -5.10 17.15 74.81
N SER A 24 -6.39 16.97 74.39
CA SER A 24 -7.69 17.47 74.97
C SER A 24 -8.12 18.97 74.93
N PRO A 25 -9.41 19.34 75.22
CA PRO A 25 -10.72 18.74 74.86
C PRO A 25 -11.86 19.78 74.51
N GLU A 26 -13.10 19.26 74.42
CA GLU A 26 -14.45 19.90 74.44
C GLU A 26 -15.14 20.11 73.08
N SER A 27 -16.43 19.83 72.86
CA SER A 27 -17.52 19.17 73.60
C SER A 27 -18.72 19.02 72.62
N GLY A 28 -19.65 18.08 72.82
CA GLY A 28 -20.95 18.09 72.13
C GLY A 28 -21.56 16.72 71.79
N ILE A 29 -22.36 16.20 72.72
CA ILE A 29 -23.18 14.98 72.65
C ILE A 29 -24.51 15.25 71.92
N VAL A 30 -24.97 14.35 71.02
CA VAL A 30 -26.39 13.88 70.94
C VAL A 30 -26.42 12.43 70.42
N ILE A 31 -27.14 11.58 71.16
CA ILE A 31 -27.40 10.16 70.89
C ILE A 31 -28.70 10.02 70.09
N GLY A 32 -28.72 9.16 69.07
CA GLY A 32 -29.93 8.68 68.39
C GLY A 32 -29.66 7.34 67.70
N THR A 33 -30.22 6.27 68.25
CA THR A 33 -30.04 4.87 67.85
C THR A 33 -30.94 4.47 66.67
N ALA A 34 -30.38 3.88 65.61
CA ALA A 34 -31.08 2.91 64.75
C ALA A 34 -30.07 1.98 64.05
N ARG A 35 -30.42 0.70 64.00
CA ARG A 35 -29.60 -0.48 63.68
C ARG A 35 -29.95 -0.98 62.27
N SER A 36 -29.01 -1.00 61.32
CA SER A 36 -28.81 -2.08 60.32
C SER A 36 -27.82 -1.71 59.19
N SER A 37 -26.69 -2.42 59.15
CA SER A 37 -25.87 -2.88 58.00
C SER A 37 -25.41 -1.87 56.92
N PRO A 38 -24.08 -1.64 56.73
CA PRO A 38 -23.56 -1.10 55.48
C PRO A 38 -23.21 -2.24 54.51
N SER A 39 -23.81 -2.20 53.32
CA SER A 39 -23.37 -2.88 52.10
C SER A 39 -21.98 -2.37 51.66
N PRO A 40 -21.17 -3.17 50.95
CA PRO A 40 -19.86 -2.72 50.49
C PRO A 40 -20.05 -1.67 49.39
N GLU A 41 -19.66 -0.43 49.66
CA GLU A 41 -19.47 0.57 48.61
C GLU A 41 -18.35 0.08 47.69
N LEU A 42 -18.75 -0.33 46.48
CA LEU A 42 -17.85 -0.62 45.39
C LEU A 42 -17.21 0.71 44.98
N PHE A 43 -15.93 0.90 45.32
CA PHE A 43 -15.14 2.04 44.87
C PHE A 43 -15.04 1.98 43.33
N THR A 44 -15.96 2.65 42.64
CA THR A 44 -15.97 2.75 41.18
C THR A 44 -14.82 3.65 40.77
N ILE A 45 -13.72 3.04 40.31
CA ILE A 45 -12.61 3.77 39.67
C ILE A 45 -13.20 4.56 38.49
N PRO A 46 -12.99 5.90 38.41
CA PRO A 46 -13.56 6.71 37.35
C PRO A 46 -13.06 6.22 35.98
N GLU A 47 -13.95 6.16 34.98
CA GLU A 47 -13.61 5.65 33.63
C GLU A 47 -12.38 6.33 33.01
N LYS A 48 -12.13 7.61 33.33
CA LYS A 48 -10.92 8.33 32.94
C LYS A 48 -9.63 7.61 33.39
N PHE A 49 -9.62 7.03 34.58
CA PHE A 49 -8.46 6.30 35.10
C PHE A 49 -8.31 4.93 34.45
N LYS A 50 -9.42 4.24 34.13
CA LYS A 50 -9.40 2.98 33.37
C LYS A 50 -8.92 3.21 31.94
N LEU A 51 -9.36 4.29 31.29
CA LEU A 51 -8.90 4.70 29.96
C LEU A 51 -7.39 5.00 29.99
N SER A 52 -6.91 5.79 30.95
CA SER A 52 -5.48 6.08 31.11
C SER A 52 -4.64 4.82 31.34
N VAL A 53 -5.13 3.85 32.14
CA VAL A 53 -4.42 2.57 32.40
C VAL A 53 -4.42 1.65 31.18
N VAL A 54 -5.54 1.54 30.47
CA VAL A 54 -5.66 0.75 29.23
C VAL A 54 -4.79 1.34 28.11
N ILE A 55 -4.83 2.67 27.98
CA ILE A 55 -3.92 3.42 27.13
C ILE A 55 -2.47 3.13 27.54
N CYS A 56 -2.13 3.15 28.83
CA CYS A 56 -0.77 2.88 29.30
C CYS A 56 -0.32 1.43 29.07
N GLN A 57 -1.24 0.46 29.12
CA GLN A 57 -0.96 -0.97 28.97
C GLN A 57 -0.84 -1.41 27.50
N SER A 58 -1.75 -0.94 26.63
CA SER A 58 -1.59 -1.07 25.17
C SER A 58 -0.35 -0.30 24.66
N LYS A 59 -0.02 0.83 25.30
CA LYS A 59 1.22 1.58 25.05
C LYS A 59 2.47 0.83 25.51
N ALA A 60 2.45 0.11 26.63
CA ALA A 60 3.61 -0.67 27.06
C ALA A 60 3.90 -1.83 26.09
N GLU A 61 2.85 -2.51 25.62
CA GLU A 61 2.98 -3.56 24.60
C GLU A 61 3.42 -3.01 23.24
N SER A 62 2.89 -1.85 22.82
CA SER A 62 3.32 -1.17 21.59
C SER A 62 4.73 -0.60 21.70
N ILE A 63 5.17 -0.10 22.86
CA ILE A 63 6.56 0.37 23.06
C ILE A 63 7.51 -0.81 23.09
N VAL A 64 7.18 -1.90 23.79
CA VAL A 64 7.99 -3.12 23.77
C VAL A 64 8.04 -3.68 22.35
N PHE A 65 6.93 -3.71 21.62
CA PHE A 65 6.88 -4.11 20.22
C PHE A 65 7.66 -3.15 19.31
N MET A 66 7.57 -1.84 19.48
CA MET A 66 8.30 -0.83 18.69
C MET A 66 9.79 -0.83 18.98
N THR A 67 10.17 -1.04 20.24
CA THR A 67 11.58 -1.15 20.65
C THR A 67 12.15 -2.47 20.17
N LEU A 68 11.39 -3.57 20.28
CA LEU A 68 11.77 -4.88 19.74
C LEU A 68 11.80 -4.88 18.21
N LEU A 69 10.87 -4.21 17.53
CA LEU A 69 10.80 -4.10 16.08
C LEU A 69 11.90 -3.18 15.55
N SER A 70 12.18 -2.07 16.22
CA SER A 70 13.34 -1.22 15.92
C SER A 70 14.65 -1.96 16.18
N LEU A 71 14.74 -2.73 17.27
CA LEU A 71 15.87 -3.64 17.49
C LEU A 71 15.91 -4.73 16.44
N LEU A 72 14.78 -5.30 15.98
CA LEU A 72 14.75 -6.34 14.96
C LEU A 72 15.13 -5.80 13.60
N ILE A 73 14.70 -4.58 13.25
CA ILE A 73 15.09 -3.90 12.02
C ILE A 73 16.57 -3.53 12.08
N LEU A 74 17.06 -3.01 13.21
CA LEU A 74 18.49 -2.74 13.40
C LEU A 74 19.31 -4.03 13.42
N LEU A 75 18.83 -5.10 14.05
CA LEU A 75 19.46 -6.43 14.06
C LEU A 75 19.38 -7.06 12.68
N PHE A 76 18.32 -6.86 11.91
CA PHE A 76 18.18 -7.37 10.55
C PHE A 76 19.09 -6.59 9.59
N LEU A 77 19.17 -5.26 9.71
CA LEU A 77 20.08 -4.42 8.95
C LEU A 77 21.53 -4.72 9.31
N ASN A 78 21.85 -4.86 10.59
CA ASN A 78 23.18 -5.21 11.08
C ASN A 78 23.51 -6.69 10.77
N ALA A 79 22.53 -7.59 10.77
CA ALA A 79 22.71 -8.97 10.33
C ALA A 79 22.88 -9.04 8.81
N CYS A 80 22.18 -8.23 8.01
CA CYS A 80 22.42 -8.11 6.57
C CYS A 80 23.82 -7.53 6.31
N GLU A 81 24.23 -6.49 7.04
CA GLU A 81 25.56 -5.90 6.91
C GLU A 81 26.65 -6.88 7.36
N LEU A 82 26.41 -7.64 8.43
CA LEU A 82 27.30 -8.69 8.95
C LEU A 82 27.32 -9.90 8.00
N LEU A 83 26.20 -10.30 7.40
CA LEU A 83 26.13 -11.35 6.39
C LEU A 83 26.92 -10.91 5.15
N LEU A 84 26.77 -9.66 4.71
CA LEU A 84 27.54 -9.08 3.61
C LEU A 84 29.04 -8.96 3.93
N ARG A 85 29.41 -8.70 5.19
CA ARG A 85 30.81 -8.68 5.65
C ARG A 85 31.40 -10.08 5.86
N ILE A 86 30.61 -11.07 6.26
CA ILE A 86 31.01 -12.48 6.40
C ILE A 86 31.11 -13.17 5.03
N LEU A 87 30.27 -12.76 4.06
CA LEU A 87 30.33 -13.26 2.68
C LEU A 87 31.45 -12.63 1.86
N LYS A 88 31.98 -11.46 2.26
CA LYS A 88 33.11 -10.78 1.60
C LYS A 88 34.42 -11.58 1.57
N PRO A 89 34.87 -12.23 2.66
CA PRO A 89 36.11 -13.02 2.65
C PRO A 89 35.97 -14.45 2.10
N CYS A 90 34.75 -14.95 1.81
CA CYS A 90 34.58 -16.27 1.18
C CYS A 90 34.74 -16.25 -0.36
N VAL A 91 34.98 -15.08 -0.97
CA VAL A 91 35.24 -14.90 -2.42
C VAL A 91 36.72 -14.59 -2.66
N GLN A 92 37.62 -15.30 -1.97
CA GLN A 92 39.04 -15.30 -2.36
C GLN A 92 39.74 -16.57 -1.87
N PRO A 93 40.05 -17.52 -2.76
CA PRO A 93 41.02 -18.57 -2.43
C PRO A 93 42.46 -18.01 -2.50
N PRO A 94 43.40 -18.68 -1.82
CA PRO A 94 44.74 -18.17 -1.56
C PRO A 94 45.62 -18.12 -2.81
N ILE A 95 46.49 -17.12 -2.85
CA ILE A 95 47.54 -16.92 -3.83
C ILE A 95 48.62 -17.99 -3.60
N GLU A 96 48.72 -19.00 -4.47
CA GLU A 96 49.98 -19.70 -4.68
C GLU A 96 50.07 -20.34 -6.09
N GLN A 97 51.26 -20.21 -6.69
CA GLN A 97 51.72 -20.70 -8.01
C GLN A 97 51.46 -19.82 -9.23
N ARG A 98 52.27 -18.75 -9.32
CA ARG A 98 52.67 -18.12 -10.58
C ARG A 98 54.01 -18.72 -11.02
N THR A 99 54.00 -19.68 -11.94
CA THR A 99 55.19 -19.99 -12.75
C THR A 99 54.80 -20.47 -14.14
N VAL A 100 55.50 -19.90 -15.13
CA VAL A 100 55.73 -20.37 -16.50
C VAL A 100 54.87 -19.74 -17.62
N LEU A 101 55.62 -19.16 -18.58
CA LEU A 101 55.28 -18.72 -19.94
C LEU A 101 54.76 -17.30 -20.16
N THR A 102 55.65 -16.34 -19.90
CA THR A 102 55.85 -15.16 -20.78
C THR A 102 57.04 -15.48 -21.70
N SER A 103 56.81 -15.62 -23.01
CA SER A 103 57.81 -15.29 -24.03
C SER A 103 57.14 -15.19 -25.39
N TYR A 104 57.61 -14.23 -26.20
CA TYR A 104 57.16 -13.84 -27.54
C TYR A 104 55.90 -12.96 -27.62
N CYS A 105 56.11 -11.64 -27.59
CA CYS A 105 56.05 -10.87 -28.85
C CYS A 105 56.60 -9.45 -28.62
N GLY A 106 57.70 -9.13 -29.28
CA GLY A 106 58.27 -7.79 -29.39
C GLY A 106 58.78 -7.58 -30.81
N LEU A 107 58.72 -6.32 -31.27
CA LEU A 107 59.05 -5.76 -32.59
C LEU A 107 57.95 -5.99 -33.66
N ASN A 108 57.41 -4.98 -34.35
CA ASN A 108 58.09 -3.83 -34.96
C ASN A 108 57.17 -2.60 -35.14
N LYS A 109 57.78 -1.39 -35.05
CA LYS A 109 57.25 -0.09 -35.52
C LYS A 109 57.59 0.10 -37.00
N HIS A 110 56.72 0.76 -37.80
CA HIS A 110 57.14 1.76 -38.80
C HIS A 110 55.98 2.63 -39.35
N SER A 111 56.23 3.94 -39.36
CA SER A 111 55.82 5.05 -40.27
C SER A 111 54.35 5.41 -40.62
N VAL A 112 53.92 6.53 -40.01
CA VAL A 112 53.48 7.85 -40.56
C VAL A 112 53.10 8.02 -42.06
N ALA A 113 51.90 8.59 -42.32
CA ALA A 113 51.56 9.76 -43.19
C ALA A 113 50.06 9.69 -43.61
N ALA A 114 49.15 10.55 -43.12
CA ALA A 114 48.79 11.92 -43.56
C ALA A 114 47.74 12.01 -44.72
N MET A 115 46.70 12.83 -44.46
CA MET A 115 45.78 13.59 -45.35
C MET A 115 44.40 13.04 -45.79
N ASP A 116 43.38 13.75 -45.28
CA ASP A 116 41.95 13.94 -45.66
C ASP A 116 41.75 14.59 -47.07
N PRO A 117 40.53 15.00 -47.54
CA PRO A 117 39.18 14.39 -47.58
C PRO A 117 38.43 14.57 -48.95
N PHE A 118 37.16 14.15 -48.99
CA PHE A 118 36.01 14.68 -49.80
C PHE A 118 35.63 14.11 -51.20
N SER A 119 34.31 13.88 -51.33
CA SER A 119 33.42 14.09 -52.50
C SER A 119 33.18 13.00 -53.57
N SER A 120 31.93 12.51 -53.57
CA SER A 120 30.96 12.32 -54.68
C SER A 120 31.46 12.11 -56.12
N THR A 121 30.94 11.09 -56.82
CA THR A 121 29.78 11.15 -57.77
C THR A 121 29.79 9.95 -58.75
N ASN A 122 28.59 9.51 -59.14
CA ASN A 122 28.21 8.46 -60.10
C ASN A 122 28.98 8.43 -61.44
N VAL A 123 29.22 7.22 -61.99
CA VAL A 123 29.09 6.93 -63.45
C VAL A 123 28.68 5.45 -63.66
N ALA A 124 27.69 5.26 -64.54
CA ALA A 124 27.16 3.99 -65.00
C ALA A 124 28.06 3.31 -66.07
N LEU A 125 28.05 1.97 -66.13
CA LEU A 125 28.50 1.23 -67.31
C LEU A 125 27.60 0.03 -67.60
N LYS A 126 27.16 0.02 -68.86
CA LYS A 126 26.17 -0.84 -69.51
C LYS A 126 26.89 -2.09 -70.04
N VAL A 127 26.35 -3.28 -69.74
CA VAL A 127 26.72 -4.53 -70.44
C VAL A 127 25.44 -5.24 -70.88
N THR A 128 25.44 -5.63 -72.15
CA THR A 128 24.40 -6.25 -72.97
C THR A 128 24.46 -7.78 -72.95
N GLY A 129 23.29 -8.45 -72.88
CA GLY A 129 22.93 -9.81 -73.38
C GLY A 129 23.76 -11.02 -72.90
N GLU A 130 23.27 -12.23 -72.61
CA GLU A 130 22.01 -12.98 -72.67
C GLU A 130 22.10 -13.96 -71.46
N GLY A 131 21.09 -14.26 -70.65
CA GLY A 131 19.96 -15.11 -71.00
C GLY A 131 19.81 -16.27 -70.00
N VAL A 132 19.37 -16.01 -68.76
CA VAL A 132 18.58 -16.94 -67.91
C VAL A 132 17.72 -16.08 -66.99
N ILE A 133 16.53 -15.68 -67.44
CA ILE A 133 15.56 -14.98 -66.59
C ILE A 133 14.82 -16.04 -65.78
N SER A 134 15.13 -16.10 -64.48
CA SER A 134 14.38 -16.86 -63.48
C SER A 134 12.93 -16.36 -63.46
N TRP A 135 12.01 -17.19 -63.93
CA TRP A 135 10.55 -16.98 -63.90
C TRP A 135 10.00 -16.84 -62.46
N GLU A 136 10.76 -17.27 -61.47
CA GLU A 136 10.43 -17.22 -60.05
C GLU A 136 10.36 -15.78 -59.52
N ASN A 137 11.29 -14.91 -59.98
CA ASN A 137 11.35 -13.53 -59.52
C ASN A 137 10.23 -12.64 -60.08
N VAL A 138 9.69 -12.95 -61.27
CA VAL A 138 8.60 -12.18 -61.88
C VAL A 138 7.25 -12.60 -61.30
N ALA A 139 7.05 -13.89 -61.03
CA ALA A 139 5.86 -14.39 -60.35
C ALA A 139 5.78 -13.88 -58.91
N VAL A 140 6.88 -13.96 -58.14
CA VAL A 140 6.94 -13.47 -56.75
C VAL A 140 6.74 -11.95 -56.68
N LYS A 141 7.25 -11.19 -57.65
CA LYS A 141 7.06 -9.73 -57.67
C LYS A 141 5.62 -9.34 -58.04
N ARG A 142 4.97 -10.08 -58.95
CA ARG A 142 3.56 -9.84 -59.31
C ARG A 142 2.61 -10.23 -58.17
N ILE A 143 2.84 -11.36 -57.50
CA ILE A 143 2.09 -11.80 -56.31
C ILE A 143 2.21 -10.78 -55.16
N ARG A 144 3.42 -10.25 -54.92
CA ARG A 144 3.63 -9.21 -53.90
C ARG A 144 2.89 -7.90 -54.22
N THR A 145 2.74 -7.55 -55.50
CA THR A 145 2.05 -6.30 -55.89
C THR A 145 0.53 -6.45 -55.82
N GLU A 146 0.00 -7.64 -56.12
CA GLU A 146 -1.43 -7.97 -56.00
C GLU A 146 -1.85 -8.12 -54.52
N GLU A 147 -1.03 -8.75 -53.65
CA GLU A 147 -1.26 -8.77 -52.19
C GLU A 147 -1.18 -7.36 -51.57
N GLU A 148 -0.22 -6.52 -51.97
CA GLU A 148 -0.13 -5.14 -51.45
C GLU A 148 -1.34 -4.28 -51.87
N GLN A 149 -1.93 -4.52 -53.03
CA GLN A 149 -3.14 -3.82 -53.48
C GLN A 149 -4.44 -4.38 -52.85
N GLU A 150 -4.49 -5.66 -52.51
CA GLU A 150 -5.64 -6.27 -51.80
C GLU A 150 -5.63 -5.92 -50.29
N ILE A 151 -4.45 -5.73 -49.69
CA ILE A 151 -4.28 -5.20 -48.33
C ILE A 151 -4.61 -3.70 -48.26
N ALA A 152 -4.37 -2.93 -49.35
CA ALA A 152 -4.73 -1.51 -49.40
C ALA A 152 -6.25 -1.27 -49.55
N ASN A 153 -6.98 -2.19 -50.18
CA ASN A 153 -8.43 -2.10 -50.40
C ASN A 153 -9.28 -2.79 -49.31
N SER A 154 -8.66 -3.53 -48.39
CA SER A 154 -9.31 -4.06 -47.19
C SER A 154 -9.11 -3.16 -45.97
N LYS A 155 -9.38 -1.86 -46.11
CA LYS A 155 -9.71 -1.03 -44.95
C LYS A 155 -11.18 -1.29 -44.62
N PRO A 156 -11.51 -2.15 -43.62
CA PRO A 156 -12.78 -1.95 -42.98
C PRO A 156 -12.74 -0.53 -42.44
N SER A 157 -13.79 0.25 -42.70
CA SER A 157 -14.10 1.44 -41.92
C SER A 157 -14.39 1.01 -40.48
N LEU A 158 -13.33 0.60 -39.77
CA LEU A 158 -13.35 0.44 -38.33
C LEU A 158 -13.58 1.85 -37.80
N ILE A 159 -14.83 2.15 -37.49
CA ILE A 159 -15.14 3.17 -36.50
C ILE A 159 -14.43 2.71 -35.24
N TRP A 160 -13.18 3.12 -35.05
CA TRP A 160 -12.53 3.08 -33.76
C TRP A 160 -13.43 3.93 -32.86
N LYS A 161 -14.32 3.29 -32.11
CA LYS A 161 -14.93 3.94 -30.96
C LYS A 161 -13.75 4.48 -30.16
N LYS A 162 -13.67 5.79 -30.01
CA LYS A 162 -12.71 6.41 -29.09
C LYS A 162 -13.07 5.93 -27.69
N THR A 163 -12.49 4.81 -27.27
CA THR A 163 -12.58 4.30 -25.91
C THR A 163 -11.57 5.06 -25.04
N GLY A 164 -11.92 5.26 -23.78
CA GLY A 164 -11.11 5.99 -22.80
C GLY A 164 -11.28 7.51 -22.85
N GLY A 165 -10.27 8.21 -22.33
CA GLY A 165 -10.26 9.66 -22.17
C GLY A 165 -11.06 10.16 -20.96
N TRP A 166 -11.28 11.47 -20.93
CA TRP A 166 -11.84 12.15 -19.76
C TRP A 166 -13.27 11.76 -19.41
N THR A 167 -14.09 11.34 -20.38
CA THR A 167 -15.47 10.90 -20.10
C THR A 167 -15.47 9.63 -19.24
N ALA A 168 -14.70 8.62 -19.64
CA ALA A 168 -14.47 7.39 -18.88
C ALA A 168 -13.81 7.69 -17.53
N ALA A 169 -12.73 8.49 -17.54
CA ALA A 169 -12.01 8.85 -16.34
C ALA A 169 -12.89 9.59 -15.32
N SER A 170 -13.79 10.48 -15.76
CA SER A 170 -14.69 11.22 -14.87
C SER A 170 -15.70 10.32 -14.17
N ILE A 171 -16.20 9.28 -14.85
CA ILE A 171 -17.06 8.26 -14.24
C ILE A 171 -16.28 7.51 -13.15
N LEU A 172 -15.02 7.13 -13.43
CA LEU A 172 -14.16 6.45 -12.45
C LEU A 172 -13.80 7.35 -11.24
N LEU A 173 -13.64 8.66 -11.46
CA LEU A 173 -13.44 9.64 -10.38
C LEU A 173 -14.69 9.77 -9.49
N ALA A 174 -15.88 9.84 -10.09
CA ALA A 174 -17.14 9.87 -9.35
C ALA A 174 -17.35 8.56 -8.56
N ASN A 175 -17.07 7.42 -9.20
CA ASN A 175 -17.10 6.10 -8.56
C ASN A 175 -16.15 6.06 -7.35
N GLN A 176 -14.93 6.56 -7.50
CA GLN A 176 -13.96 6.62 -6.40
C GLN A 176 -14.47 7.48 -5.23
N CYS A 177 -15.03 8.66 -5.52
CA CYS A 177 -15.60 9.53 -4.50
C CYS A 177 -16.70 8.82 -3.70
N LEU A 178 -17.67 8.20 -4.39
CA LEU A 178 -18.81 7.52 -3.78
C LEU A 178 -18.41 6.26 -3.00
N ALA A 179 -17.50 5.46 -3.55
CA ALA A 179 -16.97 4.28 -2.86
C ALA A 179 -16.17 4.66 -1.60
N THR A 180 -15.40 5.74 -1.68
CA THR A 180 -14.64 6.28 -0.54
C THR A 180 -15.57 6.79 0.56
N LEU A 181 -16.60 7.56 0.19
CA LEU A 181 -17.63 8.03 1.13
C LEU A 181 -18.26 6.85 1.90
N ALA A 182 -18.66 5.80 1.18
CA ALA A 182 -19.28 4.62 1.77
C ALA A 182 -18.34 3.84 2.71
N PHE A 183 -17.06 3.70 2.34
CA PHE A 183 -16.09 2.97 3.16
C PHE A 183 -15.77 3.71 4.46
N PHE A 184 -15.47 5.02 4.35
CA PHE A 184 -15.20 5.84 5.54
C PHE A 184 -16.44 6.01 6.43
N GLY A 185 -17.65 5.87 5.87
CA GLY A 185 -18.89 5.95 6.66
C GLY A 185 -18.98 4.85 7.69
N VAL A 186 -18.56 3.64 7.31
CA VAL A 186 -18.44 2.54 8.28
C VAL A 186 -17.15 2.68 9.11
N GLY A 187 -16.02 2.97 8.46
CA GLY A 187 -14.70 2.82 9.07
C GLY A 187 -14.39 3.84 10.18
N VAL A 188 -14.74 5.12 10.00
CA VAL A 188 -14.31 6.20 10.90
C VAL A 188 -14.99 6.12 12.26
N ASN A 189 -16.24 5.69 12.28
CA ASN A 189 -17.03 5.60 13.51
C ASN A 189 -17.16 4.17 14.04
N LEU A 190 -16.44 3.21 13.44
CA LEU A 190 -16.50 1.80 13.81
C LEU A 190 -16.12 1.58 15.28
N VAL A 191 -15.10 2.31 15.78
CA VAL A 191 -14.67 2.20 17.19
C VAL A 191 -15.80 2.57 18.15
N LEU A 192 -16.52 3.66 17.89
CA LEU A 192 -17.64 4.10 18.71
C LEU A 192 -18.86 3.18 18.56
N PHE A 193 -19.06 2.58 17.39
CA PHE A 193 -20.08 1.54 17.23
C PHE A 193 -19.78 0.30 18.09
N LEU A 194 -18.51 -0.15 18.13
CA LEU A 194 -18.10 -1.30 18.94
C LEU A 194 -18.20 -1.02 20.44
N THR A 195 -17.87 0.18 20.90
CA THR A 195 -17.95 0.53 22.33
C THR A 195 -19.38 0.84 22.76
N ARG A 196 -20.12 1.68 22.02
CA ARG A 196 -21.45 2.16 22.43
C ARG A 196 -22.60 1.20 22.11
N VAL A 197 -22.50 0.43 21.02
CA VAL A 197 -23.58 -0.48 20.59
C VAL A 197 -23.29 -1.93 20.99
N LEU A 198 -22.07 -2.42 20.77
CA LEU A 198 -21.68 -3.79 21.17
C LEU A 198 -21.22 -3.88 22.63
N GLY A 199 -20.94 -2.76 23.30
CA GLY A 199 -20.50 -2.74 24.69
C GLY A 199 -19.09 -3.30 24.89
N GLN A 200 -18.22 -3.25 23.87
CA GLN A 200 -16.84 -3.68 24.00
C GLN A 200 -16.01 -2.71 24.85
N SER A 201 -14.94 -3.23 25.47
CA SER A 201 -13.94 -2.35 26.08
C SER A 201 -13.21 -1.56 24.99
N ASN A 202 -12.72 -0.38 25.34
CA ASN A 202 -11.98 0.49 24.42
C ASN A 202 -10.73 -0.19 23.83
N ALA A 203 -10.03 -1.00 24.62
CA ALA A 203 -8.92 -1.83 24.13
C ALA A 203 -9.36 -2.84 23.07
N ASP A 204 -10.45 -3.55 23.32
CA ASP A 204 -10.95 -4.57 22.41
C ASP A 204 -11.47 -3.93 21.11
N ALA A 205 -12.18 -2.81 21.22
CA ALA A 205 -12.68 -2.04 20.09
C ALA A 205 -11.53 -1.52 19.21
N ALA A 206 -10.53 -0.86 19.80
CA ALA A 206 -9.35 -0.38 19.08
C ALA A 206 -8.57 -1.51 18.40
N ASN A 207 -8.41 -2.65 19.07
CA ASN A 207 -7.77 -3.84 18.50
C ASN A 207 -8.57 -4.41 17.32
N ASN A 208 -9.90 -4.50 17.44
CA ASN A 208 -10.76 -5.00 16.38
C ASN A 208 -10.78 -4.07 15.16
N VAL A 209 -10.80 -2.74 15.36
CA VAL A 209 -10.66 -1.76 14.28
C VAL A 209 -9.29 -1.90 13.60
N SER A 210 -8.21 -2.06 14.38
CA SER A 210 -6.86 -2.26 13.82
C SER A 210 -6.75 -3.54 12.99
N LYS A 211 -7.37 -4.64 13.44
CA LYS A 211 -7.46 -5.89 12.66
C LYS A 211 -8.26 -5.70 11.38
N TRP A 212 -9.38 -4.99 11.46
CA TRP A 212 -10.22 -4.69 10.31
C TRP A 212 -9.45 -3.85 9.26
N THR A 213 -8.81 -2.76 9.68
CA THR A 213 -7.97 -1.92 8.82
C THR A 213 -6.78 -2.70 8.24
N GLY A 214 -6.09 -3.50 9.03
CA GLY A 214 -5.02 -4.38 8.55
C GLY A 214 -5.51 -5.38 7.49
N THR A 215 -6.73 -5.92 7.67
CA THR A 215 -7.36 -6.80 6.69
C THR A 215 -7.63 -6.08 5.38
N VAL A 216 -8.13 -4.84 5.39
CA VAL A 216 -8.33 -4.03 4.18
C VAL A 216 -7.05 -3.96 3.35
N TYR A 217 -5.92 -3.63 3.98
CA TYR A 217 -4.63 -3.51 3.30
C TYR A 217 -4.08 -4.85 2.79
N LEU A 218 -4.26 -5.95 3.54
CA LEU A 218 -3.92 -7.29 3.06
C LEU A 218 -4.77 -7.70 1.85
N CYS A 219 -6.07 -7.38 1.88
CA CYS A 219 -6.97 -7.63 0.75
C CYS A 219 -6.59 -6.81 -0.49
N SER A 220 -5.98 -5.62 -0.34
CA SER A 220 -5.42 -4.89 -1.47
C SER A 220 -4.31 -5.64 -2.20
N LEU A 221 -3.43 -6.34 -1.47
CA LEU A 221 -2.42 -7.20 -2.10
C LEU A 221 -3.07 -8.33 -2.90
N ILE A 222 -4.12 -8.95 -2.35
CA ILE A 222 -4.89 -10.00 -3.01
C ILE A 222 -5.58 -9.45 -4.27
N GLY A 223 -6.24 -8.30 -4.18
CA GLY A 223 -6.92 -7.67 -5.32
C GLY A 223 -5.96 -7.30 -6.44
N ALA A 224 -4.82 -6.70 -6.12
CA ALA A 224 -3.78 -6.39 -7.10
C ALA A 224 -3.25 -7.67 -7.77
N PHE A 225 -2.98 -8.72 -6.98
CA PHE A 225 -2.55 -10.01 -7.50
C PHE A 225 -3.58 -10.63 -8.48
N LEU A 226 -4.87 -10.64 -8.12
CA LEU A 226 -5.93 -11.20 -8.95
C LEU A 226 -6.16 -10.39 -10.24
N SER A 227 -6.10 -9.05 -10.14
CA SER A 227 -6.16 -8.12 -11.28
C SER A 227 -5.07 -8.40 -12.31
N ASP A 228 -3.82 -8.49 -11.85
CA ASP A 228 -2.68 -8.58 -12.76
C ASP A 228 -2.40 -10.01 -13.26
N SER A 229 -2.86 -11.04 -12.53
CA SER A 229 -2.65 -12.45 -12.90
C SER A 229 -3.77 -13.07 -13.72
N TYR A 230 -5.04 -12.87 -13.34
CA TYR A 230 -6.13 -13.74 -13.80
C TYR A 230 -7.31 -12.98 -14.42
N TRP A 231 -7.89 -12.03 -13.68
CA TRP A 231 -9.19 -11.46 -14.02
C TRP A 231 -9.09 -10.21 -14.90
N GLY A 232 -7.98 -9.49 -14.83
CA GLY A 232 -7.85 -8.16 -15.41
C GLY A 232 -8.50 -7.08 -14.54
N ARG A 233 -8.04 -5.84 -14.74
CA ARG A 233 -8.35 -4.70 -13.87
C ARG A 233 -9.86 -4.40 -13.76
N TYR A 234 -10.58 -4.44 -14.88
CA TYR A 234 -12.03 -4.18 -14.91
C TYR A 234 -12.83 -5.23 -14.11
N LEU A 235 -12.60 -6.52 -14.38
CA LEU A 235 -13.36 -7.60 -13.75
C LEU A 235 -13.07 -7.65 -12.24
N THR A 236 -11.82 -7.43 -11.84
CA THR A 236 -11.45 -7.29 -10.43
C THR A 236 -12.22 -6.14 -9.77
N CYS A 237 -12.24 -4.95 -10.38
CA CYS A 237 -13.03 -3.84 -9.85
C CYS A 237 -14.51 -4.20 -9.68
N ALA A 238 -15.14 -4.78 -10.70
CA ALA A 238 -16.55 -5.13 -10.67
C ALA A 238 -16.89 -6.16 -9.57
N ILE A 239 -16.11 -7.25 -9.47
CA ILE A 239 -16.35 -8.32 -8.48
C ILE A 239 -16.16 -7.79 -7.06
N PHE A 240 -15.05 -7.10 -6.80
CA PHE A 240 -14.76 -6.58 -5.47
C PHE A 240 -15.74 -5.48 -5.04
N GLN A 241 -16.24 -4.68 -5.98
CA GLN A 241 -17.26 -3.67 -5.68
C GLN A 241 -18.65 -4.30 -5.41
N LEU A 242 -19.00 -5.41 -6.05
CA LEU A 242 -20.19 -6.20 -5.70
C LEU A 242 -20.09 -6.78 -4.29
N ILE A 243 -18.93 -7.31 -3.92
CA ILE A 243 -18.63 -7.81 -2.57
C ILE A 243 -18.72 -6.68 -1.54
N PHE A 244 -18.19 -5.50 -1.87
CA PHE A 244 -18.26 -4.33 -1.00
C PHE A 244 -19.71 -3.89 -0.74
N VAL A 245 -20.54 -3.84 -1.79
CA VAL A 245 -21.98 -3.52 -1.66
C VAL A 245 -22.73 -4.57 -0.84
N SER A 246 -22.45 -5.86 -1.03
CA SER A 246 -23.11 -6.92 -0.25
C SER A 246 -22.70 -6.87 1.22
N GLY A 247 -21.44 -6.56 1.52
CA GLY A 247 -20.94 -6.30 2.88
C GLY A 247 -21.70 -5.15 3.55
N LEU A 248 -21.83 -4.00 2.87
CA LEU A 248 -22.58 -2.85 3.38
C LEU A 248 -24.07 -3.15 3.57
N GLY A 249 -24.65 -3.95 2.68
CA GLY A 249 -26.01 -4.45 2.82
C GLY A 249 -26.18 -5.27 4.10
N LEU A 250 -25.25 -6.18 4.37
CA LEU A 250 -25.28 -7.02 5.56
C LEU A 250 -25.01 -6.22 6.85
N VAL A 251 -24.14 -5.21 6.81
CA VAL A 251 -23.95 -4.26 7.93
C VAL A 251 -25.24 -3.51 8.23
N SER A 252 -25.92 -3.00 7.20
CA SER A 252 -27.17 -2.25 7.36
C SER A 252 -28.29 -3.12 7.95
N VAL A 253 -28.45 -4.34 7.44
CA VAL A 253 -29.46 -5.30 7.93
C VAL A 253 -29.14 -5.75 9.36
N SER A 254 -27.89 -6.08 9.67
CA SER A 254 -27.51 -6.52 11.02
C SER A 254 -27.69 -5.41 12.06
N SER A 255 -27.33 -4.17 11.71
CA SER A 255 -27.56 -2.99 12.54
C SER A 255 -29.05 -2.79 12.84
N TRP A 256 -29.91 -2.78 11.81
CA TRP A 256 -31.36 -2.56 11.95
C TRP A 256 -32.04 -3.63 12.82
N PHE A 257 -31.76 -4.90 12.52
CA PHE A 257 -32.53 -6.00 13.11
C PHE A 257 -32.00 -6.48 14.45
N PHE A 258 -30.68 -6.45 14.67
CA PHE A 258 -30.07 -7.19 15.78
C PHE A 258 -29.25 -6.36 16.77
N LEU A 259 -28.75 -5.19 16.38
CA LEU A 259 -27.79 -4.43 17.18
C LEU A 259 -28.34 -3.09 17.70
N ALA A 260 -28.91 -2.24 16.84
CA ALA A 260 -29.32 -0.89 17.22
C ALA A 260 -30.77 -0.86 17.76
N ARG A 261 -31.02 -1.55 18.88
CA ARG A 261 -32.34 -1.56 19.55
C ARG A 261 -32.24 -1.04 20.99
N PRO A 262 -33.15 -0.15 21.44
CA PRO A 262 -34.22 0.52 20.67
C PRO A 262 -33.68 1.58 19.69
N ASP A 263 -34.52 2.03 18.75
CA ASP A 263 -34.14 3.04 17.75
C ASP A 263 -33.57 4.29 18.44
N GLY A 264 -32.38 4.72 18.00
CA GLY A 264 -31.67 5.86 18.59
C GLY A 264 -30.73 5.54 19.76
N CYS A 265 -30.55 4.26 20.11
CA CYS A 265 -29.57 3.87 21.12
C CYS A 265 -28.11 4.02 20.63
N GLY A 266 -27.16 4.09 21.56
CA GLY A 266 -25.74 4.23 21.26
C GLY A 266 -25.31 5.67 20.93
N ASP A 267 -26.08 6.66 21.38
CA ASP A 267 -25.76 8.11 21.30
C ASP A 267 -24.87 8.59 22.48
N GLY A 268 -24.47 7.68 23.35
CA GLY A 268 -23.70 7.96 24.58
C GLY A 268 -24.56 8.20 25.82
N ALA A 269 -25.87 8.44 25.68
CA ALA A 269 -26.81 8.61 26.79
C ALA A 269 -27.77 7.43 26.92
N LEU A 270 -28.30 6.93 25.80
CA LEU A 270 -29.21 5.81 25.70
C LEU A 270 -28.45 4.52 25.40
N THR A 271 -28.41 3.61 26.37
CA THR A 271 -27.74 2.30 26.23
C THR A 271 -28.55 1.36 25.34
N CYS A 272 -27.89 0.69 24.39
CA CYS A 272 -28.50 -0.36 23.58
C CYS A 272 -28.74 -1.64 24.39
N VAL A 273 -29.73 -2.44 23.98
CA VAL A 273 -29.94 -3.79 24.51
C VAL A 273 -28.76 -4.68 24.11
N PRO A 274 -28.23 -5.54 25.01
CA PRO A 274 -27.12 -6.42 24.68
C PRO A 274 -27.36 -7.21 23.39
N ALA A 275 -26.41 -7.11 22.46
CA ALA A 275 -26.51 -7.74 21.16
C ALA A 275 -26.58 -9.27 21.28
N THR A 276 -27.41 -9.89 20.45
CA THR A 276 -27.45 -11.36 20.35
C THR A 276 -26.15 -11.89 19.74
N SER A 277 -25.66 -13.05 20.19
CA SER A 277 -24.42 -13.65 19.65
C SER A 277 -24.47 -13.83 18.14
N MET A 278 -25.64 -14.19 17.59
CA MET A 278 -25.87 -14.30 16.14
C MET A 278 -25.73 -12.95 15.43
N GLY A 279 -26.31 -11.88 15.99
CA GLY A 279 -26.19 -10.53 15.44
C GLY A 279 -24.73 -10.06 15.39
N VAL A 280 -23.96 -10.32 16.45
CA VAL A 280 -22.53 -9.99 16.52
C VAL A 280 -21.73 -10.75 15.44
N VAL A 281 -21.97 -12.05 15.26
CA VAL A 281 -21.29 -12.84 14.22
C VAL A 281 -21.61 -12.33 12.82
N ILE A 282 -22.88 -12.04 12.53
CA ILE A 282 -23.29 -11.48 11.23
C ILE A 282 -22.64 -10.13 11.00
N PHE A 283 -22.58 -9.26 12.02
CA PHE A 283 -21.92 -7.97 11.93
C PHE A 283 -20.43 -8.09 11.62
N TYR A 284 -19.70 -8.97 12.33
CA TYR A 284 -18.28 -9.21 12.05
C TYR A 284 -18.06 -9.75 10.64
N LEU A 285 -18.86 -10.72 10.20
CA LEU A 285 -18.81 -11.22 8.82
C LEU A 285 -19.03 -10.10 7.81
N ALA A 286 -19.98 -9.20 8.09
CA ALA A 286 -20.31 -8.07 7.23
C ALA A 286 -19.16 -7.07 7.12
N ILE A 287 -18.56 -6.62 8.23
CA ILE A 287 -17.45 -5.66 8.19
C ILE A 287 -16.20 -6.27 7.52
N TYR A 288 -15.92 -7.57 7.71
CA TYR A 288 -14.81 -8.23 7.02
C TYR A 288 -15.09 -8.40 5.52
N LEU A 289 -16.36 -8.58 5.11
CA LEU A 289 -16.73 -8.56 3.70
C LEU A 289 -16.57 -7.17 3.07
N VAL A 290 -16.91 -6.11 3.83
CA VAL A 290 -16.62 -4.71 3.46
C VAL A 290 -15.11 -4.51 3.28
N ALA A 291 -14.29 -5.01 4.21
CA ALA A 291 -12.83 -4.91 4.12
C ALA A 291 -12.27 -5.64 2.91
N PHE A 292 -12.74 -6.86 2.65
CA PHE A 292 -12.33 -7.66 1.49
C PHE A 292 -12.71 -6.97 0.18
N GLY A 293 -13.95 -6.49 0.07
CA GLY A 293 -14.49 -5.78 -1.09
C GLY A 293 -13.74 -4.49 -1.39
N TYR A 294 -13.67 -3.56 -0.43
CA TYR A 294 -13.00 -2.26 -0.65
C TYR A 294 -11.50 -2.43 -0.86
N GLY A 295 -10.85 -3.26 -0.04
CA GLY A 295 -9.41 -3.52 -0.12
C GLY A 295 -8.98 -4.01 -1.50
N GLY A 296 -9.67 -5.03 -2.05
CA GLY A 296 -9.31 -5.58 -3.37
C GLY A 296 -9.68 -4.67 -4.56
N TYR A 297 -10.70 -3.84 -4.42
CA TYR A 297 -11.11 -2.85 -5.41
C TYR A 297 -10.09 -1.69 -5.56
N GLN A 298 -9.56 -1.19 -4.44
CA GLN A 298 -8.79 0.06 -4.37
C GLN A 298 -7.52 0.13 -5.26
N PRO A 299 -6.62 -0.87 -5.31
CA PRO A 299 -5.43 -0.77 -6.16
C PRO A 299 -5.77 -0.90 -7.66
N SER A 300 -6.82 -1.66 -7.97
CA SER A 300 -7.23 -1.97 -9.33
C SER A 300 -7.91 -0.76 -10.00
N ILE A 301 -8.71 0.02 -9.28
CA ILE A 301 -9.43 1.17 -9.85
C ILE A 301 -8.48 2.30 -10.25
N VAL A 302 -7.42 2.54 -9.46
CA VAL A 302 -6.42 3.60 -9.73
C VAL A 302 -5.70 3.28 -11.04
N THR A 303 -5.23 2.05 -11.18
CA THR A 303 -4.51 1.58 -12.36
C THR A 303 -5.44 1.51 -13.58
N PHE A 304 -6.68 1.06 -13.40
CA PHE A 304 -7.70 1.06 -14.45
C PHE A 304 -8.06 2.47 -14.95
N GLY A 305 -8.15 3.45 -14.04
CA GLY A 305 -8.37 4.85 -14.42
C GLY A 305 -7.19 5.46 -15.16
N ALA A 306 -5.96 5.08 -14.76
CA ALA A 306 -4.75 5.49 -15.45
C ALA A 306 -4.64 4.92 -16.87
N ASP A 307 -5.21 3.73 -17.11
CA ASP A 307 -5.27 3.08 -18.43
C ASP A 307 -6.21 3.77 -19.43
N GLN A 308 -7.04 4.71 -18.97
CA GLN A 308 -7.92 5.47 -19.85
C GLN A 308 -7.15 6.51 -20.69
N PHE A 309 -5.86 6.71 -20.43
CA PHE A 309 -5.00 7.67 -21.11
C PHE A 309 -3.77 6.97 -21.71
N ASP A 310 -3.51 7.20 -22.99
CA ASP A 310 -2.39 6.62 -23.74
C ASP A 310 -1.10 7.44 -23.52
N GLU A 311 -0.06 6.79 -23.00
CA GLU A 311 1.23 7.46 -22.73
C GLU A 311 2.01 7.80 -24.00
N SER A 312 1.72 7.15 -25.13
CA SER A 312 2.41 7.43 -26.40
C SER A 312 2.12 8.83 -26.93
N LYS A 313 1.01 9.45 -26.48
CA LYS A 313 0.60 10.78 -26.92
C LYS A 313 0.92 11.82 -25.84
N PRO A 314 1.69 12.87 -26.15
CA PRO A 314 2.14 13.85 -25.16
C PRO A 314 0.98 14.59 -24.46
N LYS A 315 -0.14 14.82 -25.18
CA LYS A 315 -1.34 15.46 -24.61
C LYS A 315 -2.05 14.56 -23.58
N GLU A 316 -2.12 13.26 -23.85
CA GLU A 316 -2.75 12.27 -22.96
C GLU A 316 -1.83 11.93 -21.77
N ARG A 317 -0.50 11.96 -21.93
CA ARG A 317 0.47 11.86 -20.83
C ARG A 317 0.25 12.92 -19.75
N ASN A 318 0.07 14.19 -20.16
CA ASN A 318 -0.24 15.27 -19.21
C ASN A 318 -1.62 15.08 -18.56
N ALA A 319 -2.61 14.58 -19.31
CA ALA A 319 -3.93 14.27 -18.78
C ALA A 319 -3.89 13.14 -17.73
N LYS A 320 -3.06 12.11 -17.93
CA LYS A 320 -2.83 11.04 -16.95
C LYS A 320 -2.26 11.55 -15.64
N ALA A 321 -1.29 12.47 -15.69
CA ALA A 321 -0.76 13.11 -14.49
C ALA A 321 -1.82 13.94 -13.75
N ALA A 322 -2.67 14.67 -14.49
CA ALA A 322 -3.80 15.39 -13.92
C ALA A 322 -4.85 14.45 -13.31
N PHE A 323 -5.12 13.31 -13.94
CA PHE A 323 -6.03 12.29 -13.42
C PHE A 323 -5.65 11.83 -12.01
N PHE A 324 -4.36 11.56 -11.74
CA PHE A 324 -3.93 11.20 -10.38
C PHE A 324 -4.21 12.31 -9.35
N CYS A 325 -4.08 13.58 -9.74
CA CYS A 325 -4.41 14.71 -8.87
C CYS A 325 -5.93 14.75 -8.58
N TYR A 326 -6.76 14.59 -9.61
CA TYR A 326 -8.22 14.54 -9.45
C TYR A 326 -8.68 13.31 -8.68
N PHE A 327 -8.02 12.17 -8.85
CA PHE A 327 -8.30 10.96 -8.10
C PHE A 327 -8.05 11.16 -6.61
N TYR A 328 -6.91 11.78 -6.27
CA TYR A 328 -6.60 12.15 -4.90
C TYR A 328 -7.62 13.15 -4.33
N PHE A 329 -8.03 14.15 -5.11
CA PHE A 329 -9.09 15.08 -4.71
C PHE A 329 -10.42 14.36 -4.45
N ALA A 330 -10.85 13.47 -5.36
CA ALA A 330 -12.09 12.71 -5.23
C ALA A 330 -12.11 11.82 -3.98
N LEU A 331 -10.97 11.19 -3.65
CA LEU A 331 -10.79 10.41 -2.43
C LEU A 331 -10.99 11.29 -1.18
N ASN A 332 -10.27 12.41 -1.09
CA ASN A 332 -10.38 13.32 0.05
C ASN A 332 -11.78 13.94 0.18
N PHE A 333 -12.41 14.30 -0.95
CA PHE A 333 -13.75 14.86 -0.95
C PHE A 333 -14.80 13.86 -0.44
N GLY A 334 -14.74 12.61 -0.89
CA GLY A 334 -15.61 11.55 -0.38
C GLY A 334 -15.40 11.26 1.10
N SER A 335 -14.14 11.22 1.55
CA SER A 335 -13.80 11.04 2.98
C SER A 335 -14.28 12.21 3.85
N LEU A 336 -14.11 13.45 3.40
CA LEU A 336 -14.56 14.65 4.12
C LEU A 336 -16.08 14.66 4.33
N PHE A 337 -16.86 14.32 3.29
CA PHE A 337 -18.31 14.26 3.39
C PHE A 337 -18.75 13.17 4.38
N SER A 338 -18.07 12.03 4.36
CA SER A 338 -18.33 10.93 5.28
C SER A 338 -18.03 11.32 6.74
N ASN A 339 -16.85 11.85 7.00
CA ASN A 339 -16.38 12.25 8.33
C ASN A 339 -17.21 13.38 8.96
N THR A 340 -17.99 14.12 8.16
CA THR A 340 -18.83 15.22 8.64
C THR A 340 -20.30 14.82 8.68
N PHE A 341 -20.91 14.52 7.54
CA PHE A 341 -22.35 14.29 7.45
C PHE A 341 -22.76 12.93 7.99
N LEU A 342 -22.06 11.85 7.64
CA LEU A 342 -22.46 10.50 8.06
C LEU A 342 -22.17 10.30 9.55
N VAL A 343 -20.97 10.68 9.99
CA VAL A 343 -20.58 10.64 11.40
C VAL A 343 -21.55 11.44 12.28
N TYR A 344 -22.05 12.58 11.81
CA TYR A 344 -23.05 13.36 12.56
C TYR A 344 -24.36 12.59 12.81
N PHE A 345 -24.83 11.81 11.85
CA PHE A 345 -26.02 10.97 12.06
C PHE A 345 -25.74 9.81 12.99
N GLU A 346 -24.60 9.15 12.80
CA GLU A 346 -24.18 8.00 13.59
C GLU A 346 -23.98 8.34 15.07
N ASP A 347 -23.30 9.46 15.36
CA ASP A 347 -23.06 9.94 16.73
C ASP A 347 -24.37 10.27 17.48
N ARG A 348 -25.43 10.65 16.75
CA ARG A 348 -26.78 10.91 17.28
C ARG A 348 -27.61 9.63 17.48
N GLY A 349 -26.98 8.45 17.45
CA GLY A 349 -27.65 7.15 17.59
C GLY A 349 -28.38 6.68 16.33
N LYS A 350 -28.28 7.40 15.20
CA LYS A 350 -28.90 6.99 13.91
C LYS A 350 -27.94 6.14 13.08
N TRP A 351 -27.31 5.16 13.71
CA TRP A 351 -26.33 4.25 13.13
C TRP A 351 -26.82 3.59 11.84
N THR A 352 -28.04 3.07 11.86
CA THR A 352 -28.57 2.37 10.69
C THR A 352 -28.82 3.29 9.50
N LEU A 353 -29.18 4.56 9.74
CA LEU A 353 -29.28 5.56 8.68
C LEU A 353 -27.90 5.82 8.05
N GLY A 354 -26.84 5.96 8.85
CA GLY A 354 -25.46 6.14 8.38
C GLY A 354 -24.99 4.98 7.50
N PHE A 355 -25.23 3.74 7.93
CA PHE A 355 -24.89 2.54 7.15
C PHE A 355 -25.75 2.41 5.88
N LEU A 356 -27.03 2.76 5.93
CA LEU A 356 -27.90 2.71 4.75
C LEU A 356 -27.54 3.79 3.72
N LEU A 357 -27.15 4.99 4.17
CA LEU A 357 -26.61 6.04 3.29
C LEU A 357 -25.28 5.61 2.66
N SER A 358 -24.41 4.94 3.43
CA SER A 358 -23.17 4.34 2.91
C SER A 358 -23.47 3.29 1.84
N LEU A 359 -24.45 2.41 2.08
CA LEU A 359 -24.91 1.43 1.08
C LEU A 359 -25.44 2.12 -0.18
N GLY A 360 -26.30 3.14 -0.05
CA GLY A 360 -26.82 3.90 -1.18
C GLY A 360 -25.71 4.51 -2.04
N SER A 361 -24.70 5.10 -1.40
CA SER A 361 -23.52 5.64 -2.09
C SER A 361 -22.74 4.55 -2.83
N ALA A 362 -22.50 3.39 -2.21
CA ALA A 362 -21.79 2.28 -2.85
C ALA A 362 -22.57 1.66 -4.03
N VAL A 363 -23.90 1.56 -3.92
CA VAL A 363 -24.77 1.12 -5.03
C VAL A 363 -24.71 2.12 -6.19
N MET A 364 -24.79 3.43 -5.90
CA MET A 364 -24.64 4.47 -6.91
C MET A 364 -23.27 4.39 -7.60
N ALA A 365 -22.20 4.16 -6.83
CA ALA A 365 -20.87 3.93 -7.37
C ALA A 365 -20.89 2.76 -8.36
N LEU A 366 -21.35 1.59 -7.92
CA LEU A 366 -21.39 0.38 -8.73
C LEU A 366 -22.20 0.54 -10.04
N VAL A 367 -23.38 1.16 -9.95
CA VAL A 367 -24.21 1.45 -11.13
C VAL A 367 -23.49 2.40 -12.08
N SER A 368 -22.86 3.46 -11.57
CA SER A 368 -22.09 4.39 -12.39
C SER A 368 -20.90 3.71 -13.08
N PHE A 369 -20.22 2.79 -12.38
CA PHE A 369 -19.12 2.01 -12.92
C PHE A 369 -19.58 1.16 -14.11
N PHE A 370 -20.68 0.41 -13.97
CA PHE A 370 -21.23 -0.39 -15.05
C PHE A 370 -21.78 0.46 -16.21
N PHE A 371 -22.34 1.62 -15.94
CA PHE A 371 -22.79 2.54 -16.99
C PHE A 371 -21.64 3.00 -17.90
N GLY A 372 -20.43 3.15 -17.34
CA GLY A 372 -19.22 3.52 -18.11
C GLY A 372 -18.59 2.39 -18.94
N THR A 373 -19.01 1.12 -18.75
CA THR A 373 -18.46 -0.08 -19.43
C THR A 373 -18.21 0.06 -20.93
N PRO A 374 -19.16 0.57 -21.76
CA PRO A 374 -18.95 0.67 -23.20
C PRO A 374 -17.91 1.73 -23.61
N GLY A 375 -17.54 2.63 -22.68
CA GLY A 375 -16.58 3.71 -22.90
C GLY A 375 -15.17 3.42 -22.38
N TYR A 376 -14.95 2.35 -21.62
CA TYR A 376 -13.65 2.05 -21.03
C TYR A 376 -12.64 1.45 -22.01
N THR A 377 -11.38 1.78 -21.79
CA THR A 377 -10.23 1.10 -22.40
C THR A 377 -9.77 -0.05 -21.52
N TYR A 378 -9.58 -1.22 -22.13
CA TYR A 378 -9.18 -2.46 -21.46
C TYR A 378 -7.73 -2.80 -21.81
N VAL A 379 -6.89 -2.90 -20.80
CA VAL A 379 -5.49 -3.33 -20.95
C VAL A 379 -5.39 -4.81 -20.59
N LYS A 380 -4.67 -5.58 -21.42
CA LYS A 380 -4.42 -7.01 -21.16
C LYS A 380 -3.53 -7.16 -19.93
N PRO A 381 -3.78 -8.14 -19.05
CA PRO A 381 -2.92 -8.39 -17.89
C PRO A 381 -1.48 -8.70 -18.33
N CYS A 382 -0.49 -7.98 -17.80
CA CYS A 382 0.93 -8.10 -18.17
C CYS A 382 1.68 -9.22 -17.42
N GLY A 383 0.97 -10.08 -16.68
CA GLY A 383 1.58 -11.14 -15.87
C GLY A 383 2.18 -10.61 -14.56
N ASN A 384 2.23 -11.49 -13.56
CA ASN A 384 2.47 -11.06 -12.18
C ASN A 384 3.96 -10.81 -11.87
N PRO A 385 4.31 -9.69 -11.21
CA PRO A 385 5.67 -9.44 -10.75
C PRO A 385 6.13 -10.35 -9.60
N LEU A 386 5.23 -10.83 -8.73
CA LEU A 386 5.59 -11.64 -7.55
C LEU A 386 6.22 -12.99 -7.91
N PRO A 387 5.63 -13.83 -8.79
CA PRO A 387 6.28 -15.06 -9.24
C PRO A 387 7.60 -14.79 -9.96
N ARG A 388 7.73 -13.67 -10.68
CA ARG A 388 8.98 -13.30 -11.37
C ARG A 388 10.10 -12.99 -10.40
N VAL A 389 9.81 -12.21 -9.37
CA VAL A 389 10.77 -11.93 -8.29
C VAL A 389 11.11 -13.21 -7.53
N ALA A 390 10.12 -14.06 -7.23
CA ALA A 390 10.34 -15.34 -6.57
C ALA A 390 11.21 -16.30 -7.42
N GLN A 391 11.01 -16.33 -8.75
CA GLN A 391 11.82 -17.12 -9.68
C GLN A 391 13.31 -16.77 -9.57
N VAL A 392 13.65 -15.49 -9.49
CA VAL A 392 15.05 -15.03 -9.34
C VAL A 392 15.66 -15.57 -8.05
N PHE A 393 14.97 -15.44 -6.92
CA PHE A 393 15.47 -15.96 -5.64
C PHE A 393 15.64 -17.48 -5.65
N VAL A 394 14.68 -18.21 -6.22
CA VAL A 394 14.74 -19.67 -6.34
C VAL A 394 15.87 -20.10 -7.30
N ALA A 395 16.04 -19.43 -8.43
CA ALA A 395 17.10 -19.70 -9.39
C ALA A 395 18.49 -19.41 -8.81
N ALA A 396 18.66 -18.28 -8.12
CA ALA A 396 19.91 -17.93 -7.44
C ALA A 396 20.25 -18.93 -6.32
N ALA A 397 19.25 -19.37 -5.54
CA ALA A 397 19.45 -20.39 -4.50
C ALA A 397 19.82 -21.76 -5.07
N ARG A 398 19.23 -22.15 -6.20
CA ARG A 398 19.59 -23.40 -6.91
C ARG A 398 21.00 -23.36 -7.50
N LYS A 399 21.46 -22.17 -7.89
CA LYS A 399 22.81 -21.93 -8.45
C LYS A 399 23.78 -21.38 -7.41
N TRP A 400 23.58 -21.70 -6.12
CA TRP A 400 24.38 -21.13 -5.03
C TRP A 400 25.88 -21.39 -5.20
N ASP A 401 26.26 -22.55 -5.75
CA ASP A 401 27.66 -22.96 -5.95
C ASP A 401 28.29 -22.45 -7.27
N VAL A 402 27.51 -21.74 -8.10
CA VAL A 402 27.98 -21.22 -9.40
C VAL A 402 28.59 -19.84 -9.22
N ILE A 403 29.71 -19.59 -9.90
CA ILE A 403 30.36 -18.27 -9.97
C ILE A 403 29.59 -17.42 -11.00
N PRO A 404 29.10 -16.22 -10.63
CA PRO A 404 28.41 -15.36 -11.58
C PRO A 404 29.36 -14.97 -12.72
N VAL A 405 28.87 -15.08 -13.95
CA VAL A 405 29.64 -14.73 -15.14
C VAL A 405 29.63 -13.20 -15.32
N LYS A 406 30.62 -12.67 -16.05
CA LYS A 406 30.70 -11.24 -16.37
C LYS A 406 29.40 -10.73 -17.01
N ALA A 407 29.09 -9.45 -16.79
CA ALA A 407 27.88 -8.78 -17.25
C ALA A 407 27.54 -9.02 -18.74
N ASP A 408 28.57 -9.15 -19.58
CA ASP A 408 28.45 -9.32 -21.04
C ASP A 408 27.96 -10.73 -21.46
N GLU A 409 27.99 -11.71 -20.56
CA GLU A 409 27.63 -13.12 -20.82
C GLU A 409 26.37 -13.56 -20.03
N LEU A 410 25.71 -12.63 -19.34
CA LEU A 410 24.46 -12.91 -18.63
C LEU A 410 23.29 -13.12 -19.60
N TYR A 411 22.36 -13.98 -19.23
CA TYR A 411 21.23 -14.35 -20.08
C TYR A 411 20.21 -13.21 -20.22
N GLU A 412 19.97 -12.76 -21.45
CA GLU A 412 18.91 -11.80 -21.80
C GLU A 412 18.31 -12.18 -23.17
N LEU A 413 17.06 -11.80 -23.44
CA LEU A 413 16.44 -12.07 -24.75
C LEU A 413 17.06 -11.18 -25.84
N GLU A 414 17.17 -11.65 -27.08
CA GLU A 414 17.62 -10.81 -28.20
C GLU A 414 16.51 -9.83 -28.63
N GLY A 415 16.89 -8.59 -29.01
CA GLY A 415 15.96 -7.55 -29.49
C GLY A 415 15.59 -6.47 -28.45
N PRO A 416 14.67 -5.54 -28.77
CA PRO A 416 14.26 -4.46 -27.87
C PRO A 416 13.22 -4.89 -26.83
N GLU A 417 12.62 -6.07 -26.98
CA GLU A 417 11.59 -6.59 -26.09
C GLU A 417 12.22 -7.31 -24.88
N SER A 418 11.67 -7.08 -23.69
CA SER A 418 12.05 -7.83 -22.50
C SER A 418 11.22 -9.12 -22.41
N ALA A 419 11.64 -10.06 -21.54
CA ALA A 419 10.83 -11.25 -21.23
C ALA A 419 9.45 -10.92 -20.64
N ILE A 420 9.23 -9.65 -20.30
CA ILE A 420 8.03 -9.13 -19.67
C ILE A 420 7.26 -8.34 -20.73
N LYS A 421 6.11 -8.85 -21.14
CA LYS A 421 5.25 -8.20 -22.13
C LYS A 421 4.90 -6.78 -21.69
N GLY A 422 5.42 -5.79 -22.42
CA GLY A 422 5.17 -4.36 -22.17
C GLY A 422 6.19 -3.67 -21.25
N SER A 423 7.23 -4.36 -20.76
CA SER A 423 8.31 -3.74 -19.99
C SER A 423 9.54 -3.46 -20.85
N ARG A 424 10.29 -2.41 -20.50
CA ARG A 424 11.59 -2.10 -21.09
C ARG A 424 12.68 -2.90 -20.39
N LYS A 425 13.75 -3.22 -21.12
CA LYS A 425 14.94 -3.84 -20.54
C LYS A 425 15.58 -2.91 -19.51
N ILE A 426 16.02 -3.51 -18.40
CA ILE A 426 16.72 -2.81 -17.33
C ILE A 426 18.21 -3.16 -17.45
N PHE A 427 19.07 -2.14 -17.36
CA PHE A 427 20.52 -2.33 -17.44
C PHE A 427 21.06 -2.98 -16.16
N HIS A 428 22.09 -3.80 -16.33
CA HIS A 428 22.78 -4.48 -15.24
C HIS A 428 23.42 -3.49 -14.25
N SER A 429 23.39 -3.84 -12.97
CA SER A 429 24.05 -3.12 -11.87
C SER A 429 24.93 -4.09 -11.06
N ASP A 430 26.13 -3.63 -10.69
CA ASP A 430 27.10 -4.40 -9.88
C ASP A 430 26.65 -4.64 -8.43
N GLU A 431 25.48 -4.15 -8.03
CA GLU A 431 24.96 -4.33 -6.67
C GLU A 431 24.23 -5.67 -6.54
N PHE A 432 24.47 -6.39 -5.43
CA PHE A 432 23.92 -7.73 -5.17
C PHE A 432 24.30 -8.79 -6.21
N GLU A 433 25.60 -8.89 -6.53
CA GLU A 433 26.17 -9.83 -7.52
C GLU A 433 25.74 -11.30 -7.33
N PHE A 434 25.40 -11.70 -6.10
CA PHE A 434 24.92 -13.06 -5.84
C PHE A 434 23.62 -13.40 -6.57
N LEU A 435 22.78 -12.40 -6.92
CA LEU A 435 21.55 -12.59 -7.67
C LEU A 435 21.82 -12.80 -9.17
N ASP A 436 22.98 -12.39 -9.68
CA ASP A 436 23.37 -12.58 -11.08
C ASP A 436 23.64 -14.05 -11.41
N LYS A 437 23.81 -14.89 -10.38
CA LYS A 437 23.79 -16.35 -10.51
C LYS A 437 22.50 -16.87 -11.14
N ALA A 438 21.36 -16.19 -10.93
CA ALA A 438 20.09 -16.57 -11.55
C ALA A 438 20.07 -16.36 -13.07
N ALA A 439 20.85 -15.40 -13.58
CA ALA A 439 21.00 -15.10 -15.01
C ALA A 439 22.25 -15.74 -15.65
N THR A 440 23.04 -16.47 -14.88
CA THR A 440 24.20 -17.23 -15.37
C THR A 440 23.73 -18.51 -16.07
N VAL A 441 24.14 -18.70 -17.33
CA VAL A 441 23.83 -19.92 -18.10
C VAL A 441 24.73 -21.07 -17.65
N THR A 442 24.13 -22.22 -17.31
CA THR A 442 24.86 -23.46 -16.97
C THR A 442 24.60 -24.55 -18.02
N GLU A 443 25.44 -25.59 -18.11
CA GLU A 443 25.26 -26.66 -19.11
C GLU A 443 23.88 -27.33 -19.03
N ASP A 444 23.35 -27.48 -17.82
CA ASP A 444 22.03 -28.06 -17.60
C ASP A 444 20.86 -27.16 -18.08
N ASP A 445 21.12 -25.86 -18.31
CA ASP A 445 20.13 -24.91 -18.83
C ASP A 445 20.03 -24.93 -20.36
N LEU A 446 20.96 -25.60 -21.04
CA LEU A 446 20.99 -25.78 -22.51
C LEU A 446 20.00 -26.84 -23.00
N SER A 447 19.20 -27.43 -22.11
CA SER A 447 18.15 -28.40 -22.46
C SER A 447 16.94 -27.73 -23.13
N GLU A 448 16.22 -28.46 -24.00
CA GLU A 448 15.15 -27.93 -24.89
C GLU A 448 13.98 -27.21 -24.18
N ARG A 449 13.81 -27.38 -22.86
CA ARG A 449 12.78 -26.69 -22.07
C ARG A 449 13.41 -25.70 -21.10
N LYS A 450 13.50 -24.43 -21.52
CA LYS A 450 13.88 -23.31 -20.66
C LYS A 450 12.91 -23.21 -19.47
N ASN A 451 13.39 -23.50 -18.26
CA ASN A 451 12.60 -23.43 -17.02
C ASN A 451 12.80 -22.06 -16.35
N PRO A 452 11.75 -21.22 -16.25
CA PRO A 452 11.84 -19.88 -15.62
C PRO A 452 12.27 -19.91 -14.15
N TRP A 453 12.16 -21.06 -13.47
CA TRP A 453 12.57 -21.26 -12.07
C TRP A 453 14.03 -21.70 -11.91
N ARG A 454 14.80 -21.70 -12.99
CA ARG A 454 16.22 -22.09 -13.00
C ARG A 454 17.09 -21.09 -13.77
N LEU A 455 16.58 -20.51 -14.84
CA LEU A 455 17.24 -19.46 -15.61
C LEU A 455 16.32 -18.25 -15.74
N CYS A 456 16.78 -17.09 -15.28
CA CYS A 456 16.07 -15.81 -15.36
C CYS A 456 16.83 -14.84 -16.26
N THR A 457 16.12 -13.86 -16.82
CA THR A 457 16.76 -12.77 -17.61
C THR A 457 17.40 -11.71 -16.72
N ILE A 458 18.40 -10.98 -17.21
CA ILE A 458 19.01 -9.82 -16.51
C ILE A 458 17.92 -8.85 -16.05
N THR A 459 16.96 -8.55 -16.92
CA THR A 459 15.85 -7.66 -16.59
C THR A 459 15.05 -8.14 -15.37
N GLN A 460 14.78 -9.44 -15.23
CA GLN A 460 14.10 -9.99 -14.04
C GLN A 460 14.98 -9.92 -12.78
N VAL A 461 16.28 -10.17 -12.93
CA VAL A 461 17.23 -10.08 -11.81
C VAL A 461 17.33 -8.65 -11.29
N GLU A 462 17.42 -7.67 -12.19
CA GLU A 462 17.47 -6.25 -11.83
C GLU A 462 16.14 -5.74 -11.24
N GLU A 463 14.98 -6.25 -11.69
CA GLU A 463 13.70 -6.02 -11.00
C GLU A 463 13.76 -6.50 -9.54
N ALA A 464 14.27 -7.71 -9.29
CA ALA A 464 14.39 -8.28 -7.94
C ALA A 464 15.40 -7.49 -7.07
N LYS A 465 16.55 -7.09 -7.64
CA LYS A 465 17.52 -6.21 -6.97
C LYS A 465 16.87 -4.88 -6.56
N CYS A 466 16.06 -4.29 -7.44
CA CYS A 466 15.35 -3.04 -7.15
C CYS A 466 14.37 -3.20 -5.97
N VAL A 467 13.60 -4.30 -5.93
CA VAL A 467 12.72 -4.61 -4.80
C VAL A 467 13.53 -4.74 -3.50
N LEU A 468 14.67 -5.43 -3.52
CA LEU A 468 15.53 -5.59 -2.35
C LEU A 468 16.07 -4.24 -1.83
N LYS A 469 16.43 -3.32 -2.73
CA LYS A 469 16.86 -1.95 -2.38
C LYS A 469 15.76 -1.12 -1.72
N MET A 470 14.49 -1.38 -2.05
CA MET A 470 13.34 -0.67 -1.48
C MET A 470 12.90 -1.23 -0.12
N LEU A 471 13.21 -2.49 0.21
CA LEU A 471 12.79 -3.14 1.46
C LEU A 471 13.19 -2.38 2.74
N PRO A 472 14.44 -1.88 2.90
CA PRO A 472 14.81 -1.12 4.09
C PRO A 472 13.96 0.14 4.29
N VAL A 473 13.69 0.87 3.20
CA VAL A 473 12.85 2.07 3.23
C VAL A 473 11.42 1.70 3.63
N TRP A 474 10.88 0.63 3.05
CA TRP A 474 9.56 0.11 3.39
C TRP A 474 9.46 -0.28 4.87
N LEU A 475 10.47 -0.98 5.44
CA LEU A 475 10.51 -1.33 6.86
C LEU A 475 10.45 -0.10 7.77
N CYS A 476 11.19 0.96 7.45
CA CYS A 476 11.15 2.21 8.21
C CYS A 476 9.76 2.88 8.20
N THR A 477 8.98 2.72 7.12
CA THR A 477 7.62 3.29 7.02
C THR A 477 6.57 2.55 7.86
N ILE A 478 6.89 1.37 8.41
CA ILE A 478 5.99 0.63 9.31
C ILE A 478 5.71 1.44 10.58
N ILE A 479 6.73 2.11 11.13
CA ILE A 479 6.59 2.93 12.34
C ILE A 479 5.57 4.06 12.11
N TYR A 480 5.69 4.76 10.98
CA TYR A 480 4.73 5.79 10.59
C TYR A 480 3.33 5.23 10.42
N SER A 481 3.19 4.08 9.78
CA SER A 481 1.90 3.41 9.59
C SER A 481 1.20 3.12 10.92
N VAL A 482 1.95 2.68 11.94
CA VAL A 482 1.38 2.42 13.26
C VAL A 482 0.89 3.71 13.92
N VAL A 483 1.69 4.78 13.91
CA VAL A 483 1.26 6.10 14.42
C VAL A 483 -0.01 6.58 13.72
N PHE A 484 -0.06 6.44 12.38
CA PHE A 484 -1.21 6.85 11.59
C PHE A 484 -2.48 6.06 11.93
N THR A 485 -2.39 4.74 12.15
CA THR A 485 -3.57 3.92 12.50
C THR A 485 -4.22 4.28 13.83
N GLN A 486 -3.47 4.85 14.78
CA GLN A 486 -4.03 5.27 16.07
C GLN A 486 -5.01 6.45 15.94
N MET A 487 -4.87 7.26 14.89
CA MET A 487 -5.75 8.42 14.66
C MET A 487 -7.21 8.02 14.44
N ALA A 488 -7.47 6.84 13.88
CA ALA A 488 -8.81 6.33 13.62
C ALA A 488 -9.43 5.56 14.81
N SER A 489 -8.70 5.37 15.91
CA SER A 489 -9.14 4.60 17.08
C SER A 489 -8.99 5.40 18.36
N LEU A 490 -7.79 5.38 18.97
CA LEU A 490 -7.53 5.99 20.27
C LEU A 490 -7.83 7.49 20.30
N PHE A 491 -7.54 8.21 19.22
CA PHE A 491 -7.79 9.66 19.16
C PHE A 491 -9.29 9.97 19.05
N VAL A 492 -10.08 9.08 18.45
CA VAL A 492 -11.54 9.21 18.39
C VAL A 492 -12.13 8.98 19.78
N GLU A 493 -11.69 7.95 20.50
CA GLU A 493 -12.12 7.71 21.89
C GLU A 493 -11.71 8.84 22.83
N GLN A 494 -10.50 9.39 22.68
CA GLN A 494 -10.06 10.56 23.44
C GLN A 494 -10.91 11.79 23.12
N GLY A 495 -11.30 11.97 21.86
CA GLY A 495 -12.21 13.02 21.45
C GLY A 495 -13.59 12.92 22.08
N ASP A 496 -14.06 11.69 22.31
CA ASP A 496 -15.38 11.43 22.84
C ASP A 496 -15.54 11.87 24.31
N VAL A 497 -14.44 11.82 25.06
CA VAL A 497 -14.40 12.29 26.45
C VAL A 497 -14.04 13.77 26.60
N MET A 498 -13.69 14.45 25.50
CA MET A 498 -13.32 15.86 25.48
C MET A 498 -14.56 16.75 25.34
N HIS A 499 -14.46 18.01 25.80
CA HIS A 499 -15.56 18.97 25.67
C HIS A 499 -15.66 19.48 24.21
N SER A 500 -16.48 18.80 23.42
CA SER A 500 -16.60 19.00 21.96
C SER A 500 -17.71 19.96 21.52
N TYR A 501 -18.14 20.88 22.41
CA TYR A 501 -19.19 21.86 22.09
C TYR A 501 -18.62 23.14 21.48
N ILE A 502 -19.12 23.50 20.29
CA ILE A 502 -18.91 24.79 19.65
C ILE A 502 -20.23 25.58 19.79
N GLY A 503 -20.33 26.36 20.86
CA GLY A 503 -21.57 27.04 21.23
C GLY A 503 -22.68 26.03 21.54
N LYS A 504 -23.71 25.94 20.69
CA LYS A 504 -24.82 24.99 20.83
C LYS A 504 -24.63 23.69 20.03
N PHE A 505 -23.61 23.63 19.18
CA PHE A 505 -23.37 22.49 18.31
C PHE A 505 -22.38 21.52 18.97
N HIS A 506 -22.77 20.25 19.10
CA HIS A 506 -21.88 19.18 19.51
C HIS A 506 -21.16 18.64 18.27
N LEU A 507 -19.84 18.79 18.23
CA LEU A 507 -19.01 18.23 17.17
C LEU A 507 -18.71 16.75 17.50
N PRO A 508 -19.10 15.78 16.65
CA PRO A 508 -18.79 14.38 16.89
C PRO A 508 -17.28 14.13 16.96
N ALA A 509 -16.84 13.27 17.88
CA ALA A 509 -15.42 12.98 18.07
C ALA A 509 -14.75 12.44 16.81
N ALA A 510 -15.42 11.53 16.08
CA ALA A 510 -14.86 10.95 14.86
C ALA A 510 -14.75 11.96 13.71
N SER A 511 -15.49 13.08 13.76
CA SER A 511 -15.39 14.18 12.80
C SER A 511 -14.09 14.99 12.94
N MET A 512 -13.30 14.79 14.00
CA MET A 512 -11.97 15.41 14.10
C MET A 512 -11.02 14.99 12.98
N SER A 513 -11.25 13.83 12.35
CA SER A 513 -10.55 13.39 11.15
C SER A 513 -10.70 14.35 9.95
N ALA A 514 -11.73 15.21 9.94
CA ALA A 514 -11.87 16.26 8.92
C ALA A 514 -10.75 17.30 8.99
N PHE A 515 -10.19 17.57 10.19
CA PHE A 515 -9.04 18.46 10.34
C PHE A 515 -7.79 17.90 9.69
N ASP A 516 -7.58 16.57 9.77
CA ASP A 516 -6.47 15.91 9.07
C ASP A 516 -6.59 16.09 7.55
N ILE A 517 -7.76 15.80 6.98
CA ILE A 517 -8.00 15.98 5.52
C ILE A 517 -7.76 17.43 5.10
N CYS A 518 -8.30 18.40 5.83
CA CYS A 518 -8.09 19.82 5.55
C CYS A 518 -6.61 20.20 5.66
N SER A 519 -5.93 19.72 6.70
CA SER A 519 -4.49 19.94 6.92
C SER A 519 -3.67 19.37 5.76
N VAL A 520 -3.96 18.16 5.30
CA VAL A 520 -3.27 17.52 4.18
C VAL A 520 -3.47 18.31 2.88
N LEU A 521 -4.68 18.79 2.60
CA LEU A 521 -4.96 19.63 1.43
C LEU A 521 -4.20 20.96 1.49
N ILE A 522 -4.23 21.63 2.64
CA ILE A 522 -3.53 22.91 2.86
C ILE A 522 -2.01 22.71 2.78
N CYS A 523 -1.46 21.73 3.51
CA CYS A 523 -0.04 21.41 3.53
C CYS A 523 0.47 21.02 2.15
N THR A 524 -0.32 20.28 1.36
CA THR A 524 0.05 19.96 -0.03
C THR A 524 0.11 21.22 -0.90
N GLY A 525 -0.84 22.14 -0.72
CA GLY A 525 -0.83 23.45 -1.39
C GLY A 525 0.41 24.27 -1.02
N ILE A 526 0.68 24.43 0.27
CA ILE A 526 1.87 25.10 0.81
C ILE A 526 3.15 24.44 0.29
N TYR A 527 3.22 23.11 0.32
CA TYR A 527 4.39 22.37 -0.15
C TYR A 527 4.68 22.69 -1.61
N ARG A 528 3.67 22.61 -2.47
CA ARG A 528 3.84 22.80 -3.92
C ARG A 528 4.09 24.27 -4.31
N GLN A 529 3.40 25.22 -3.67
CA GLN A 529 3.46 26.63 -4.06
C GLN A 529 4.56 27.41 -3.34
N ILE A 530 4.94 27.01 -2.12
CA ILE A 530 5.89 27.75 -1.28
C ILE A 530 7.17 26.93 -1.10
N LEU A 531 7.08 25.71 -0.56
CA LEU A 531 8.28 24.94 -0.20
C LEU A 531 9.08 24.46 -1.42
N VAL A 532 8.44 23.97 -2.48
CA VAL A 532 9.14 23.52 -3.70
C VAL A 532 9.93 24.65 -4.36
N PRO A 533 9.35 25.83 -4.70
CA PRO A 533 10.13 26.90 -5.31
C PRO A 533 11.18 27.48 -4.37
N PHE A 534 10.91 27.53 -3.06
CA PHE A 534 11.89 27.99 -2.08
C PHE A 534 13.07 27.01 -1.94
N ALA A 535 12.79 25.73 -1.72
CA ALA A 535 13.80 24.69 -1.63
C ALA A 535 14.57 24.53 -2.94
N GLY A 536 13.92 24.72 -4.09
CA GLY A 536 14.60 24.68 -5.39
C GLY A 536 15.53 25.87 -5.62
N ARG A 537 15.19 27.06 -5.11
CA ARG A 537 16.10 28.21 -5.09
C ARG A 537 17.31 27.98 -4.18
N LEU A 538 17.11 27.30 -3.05
CA LEU A 538 18.18 27.05 -2.08
C LEU A 538 19.08 25.87 -2.45
N SER A 539 18.53 24.74 -2.89
CA SER A 539 19.30 23.52 -3.19
C SER A 539 19.79 23.44 -4.63
N GLY A 540 19.35 24.36 -5.50
CA GLY A 540 19.63 24.34 -6.93
C GLY A 540 18.89 23.22 -7.70
N ASN A 541 18.06 22.42 -7.02
CA ASN A 541 17.26 21.38 -7.65
C ASN A 541 15.87 21.91 -8.05
N PRO A 542 15.49 21.93 -9.33
CA PRO A 542 14.18 22.43 -9.76
C PRO A 542 12.98 21.63 -9.21
N LYS A 543 13.20 20.41 -8.68
CA LYS A 543 12.17 19.59 -8.04
C LYS A 543 12.02 19.86 -6.52
N GLY A 544 12.88 20.69 -5.93
CA GLY A 544 12.88 20.97 -4.49
C GLY A 544 13.58 19.88 -3.68
N LEU A 545 12.93 19.41 -2.61
CA LEU A 545 13.43 18.35 -1.73
C LEU A 545 13.41 16.99 -2.42
N THR A 546 14.38 16.13 -2.14
CA THR A 546 14.39 14.75 -2.67
C THR A 546 13.31 13.90 -2.01
N GLU A 547 12.84 12.85 -2.70
CA GLU A 547 11.78 11.98 -2.15
C GLU A 547 12.18 11.34 -0.81
N LEU A 548 13.44 10.92 -0.68
CA LEU A 548 13.95 10.34 0.56
C LEU A 548 14.02 11.37 1.70
N GLN A 549 14.39 12.62 1.41
CA GLN A 549 14.35 13.70 2.40
C GLN A 549 12.93 13.97 2.90
N ARG A 550 11.95 13.98 1.99
CA ARG A 550 10.53 14.16 2.35
C ARG A 550 10.03 13.03 3.26
N MET A 551 10.39 11.78 2.95
CA MET A 551 10.06 10.63 3.80
C MET A 551 10.68 10.75 5.20
N GLY A 552 11.96 11.12 5.28
CA GLY A 552 12.66 11.31 6.56
C GLY A 552 12.04 12.41 7.43
N ILE A 553 11.72 13.56 6.84
CA ILE A 553 11.06 14.67 7.55
C ILE A 553 9.68 14.24 8.06
N GLY A 554 8.90 13.52 7.25
CA GLY A 554 7.59 13.01 7.64
C GLY A 554 7.66 12.05 8.84
N LEU A 555 8.65 11.15 8.86
CA LEU A 555 8.90 10.26 10.01
C LEU A 555 9.22 11.04 11.30
N ILE A 556 10.04 12.09 11.22
CA ILE A 556 10.39 12.92 12.38
C ILE A 556 9.15 13.64 12.92
N ILE A 557 8.38 14.26 12.03
CA ILE A 557 7.16 15.00 12.41
C ILE A 557 6.12 14.05 13.02
N GLY A 558 5.90 12.86 12.42
CA GLY A 558 4.95 11.88 12.94
C GLY A 558 5.31 11.38 14.34
N ASN A 559 6.60 11.11 14.58
CA ASN A 559 7.05 10.73 15.92
C ASN A 559 6.91 11.88 16.93
N ALA A 560 7.19 13.12 16.51
CA ALA A 560 7.02 14.30 17.37
C ALA A 560 5.54 14.57 17.71
N SER A 561 4.62 14.39 16.76
CA SER A 561 3.18 14.56 17.01
C SER A 561 2.65 13.52 18.00
N ASP A 562 3.07 12.27 17.86
CA ASP A 562 2.68 11.22 18.79
C ASP A 562 3.27 11.47 20.19
N ALA A 563 4.53 11.93 20.27
CA ALA A 563 5.11 12.36 21.55
C ALA A 563 4.33 13.51 22.20
N CYS A 564 3.89 14.49 21.42
CA CYS A 564 3.08 15.61 21.92
C CYS A 564 1.70 15.15 22.41
N SER A 565 1.07 14.20 21.72
CA SER A 565 -0.21 13.62 22.13
C SER A 565 -0.12 12.81 23.44
N ARG A 566 1.08 12.40 23.86
CA ARG A 566 1.31 11.70 25.14
C ARG A 566 1.46 12.63 26.35
N CYS A 567 1.69 13.92 26.13
CA CYS A 567 1.93 14.90 27.21
C CYS A 567 0.64 15.52 27.78
N TYR A 568 -0.51 15.24 27.18
CA TYR A 568 -1.85 15.58 27.66
C TYR A 568 -2.58 14.32 28.13
#